data_AF-A0A182SK66-F1
#
_entry.id   AF-A0A182SK66-F1
#
_cell.length_a   1.000
_cell.length_b   1.000
_cell.length_c   1.000
_cell.angle_alpha   90.00
_cell.angle_beta   90.00
_cell.angle_gamma   90.00
#
_symmetry.space_group_name_H-M   'P 1'
#
loop_
_entity.id
_entity.type
_entity.pdbx_description
1 polymer ?
#
loop_
_entity_poly.entity_id
_entity_poly.type
_entity_poly.pdbx_seq_one_letter_code
_entity_poly.pdbx_strand_id
1 'polypeptide(L)'
;MRIIIEEHPNVLDVSELLRPEPKFVDKEVSKFRDYTVDENDPLKERVRRTYKLMHTHQTVDFVKGRHADWLKFDHFKATIRQALEKLNDLVDESDPDLDLPNIVHAFQTAERARQEFPELDWLHLTGLIHDLGKVMAFYGEPQWAVVGDTFPVGCEWGPSIVYREDSFVDNPDGDNPKYNTKNGMYEPNCGLEKLTMSWGHDEYLYRVLKHNGSTLPEQALHMIRYHSFYPWHSGGDYHHL
;
A
#
# COMPACT_ATOMS: atom_id res chain seq x y z
N MET A 1 14.20 3.21 -5.45
CA MET A 1 13.66 1.84 -5.43
C MET A 1 14.74 0.95 -6.01
N ARG A 2 15.29 -0.01 -5.26
CA ARG A 2 16.30 -0.93 -5.82
C ARG A 2 15.56 -1.97 -6.65
N ILE A 3 15.42 -1.75 -7.95
CA ILE A 3 15.01 -2.82 -8.87
C ILE A 3 16.22 -3.75 -9.01
N ILE A 4 16.32 -4.73 -8.10
CA ILE A 4 17.23 -5.86 -8.30
C ILE A 4 16.51 -6.76 -9.30
N ILE A 5 16.90 -6.69 -10.57
CA ILE A 5 16.51 -7.69 -11.57
C ILE A 5 17.36 -8.94 -11.31
N GLU A 6 17.03 -9.65 -10.23
CA GLU A 6 17.30 -11.09 -10.11
C GLU A 6 15.92 -11.79 -10.14
N GLU A 7 15.87 -13.12 -10.27
CA GLU A 7 14.69 -13.94 -10.60
C GLU A 7 13.45 -13.78 -9.67
N HIS A 8 13.52 -12.87 -8.69
CA HIS A 8 12.45 -12.46 -7.80
C HIS A 8 12.29 -10.92 -7.83
N PRO A 9 11.16 -10.38 -8.33
CA PRO A 9 10.92 -8.94 -8.32
C PRO A 9 10.76 -8.44 -6.88
N ASN A 10 11.82 -7.85 -6.31
CA ASN A 10 11.76 -7.17 -5.02
C ASN A 10 11.42 -5.70 -5.22
N VAL A 11 10.30 -5.26 -4.65
CA VAL A 11 9.93 -3.85 -4.54
C VAL A 11 10.39 -3.36 -3.17
N LEU A 12 11.48 -2.58 -3.16
CA LEU A 12 12.01 -1.96 -1.95
C LEU A 12 11.57 -0.50 -1.89
N ASP A 13 10.77 -0.15 -0.87
CA ASP A 13 10.54 1.25 -0.52
C ASP A 13 11.87 1.88 -0.10
N VAL A 14 12.33 2.86 -0.87
CA VAL A 14 13.60 3.53 -0.61
C VAL A 14 13.52 4.57 0.49
N SER A 15 12.31 4.98 0.90
CA SER A 15 12.13 5.82 2.08
C SER A 15 12.66 5.15 3.36
N GLU A 16 12.65 3.80 3.39
CA GLU A 16 13.11 2.99 4.52
C GLU A 16 14.65 2.94 4.63
N LEU A 17 15.38 3.33 3.58
CA LEU A 17 16.85 3.27 3.54
C LEU A 17 17.53 4.58 3.96
N LEU A 18 16.83 5.72 3.94
CA LEU A 18 17.42 7.02 4.23
C LEU A 18 16.35 8.02 4.68
N ARG A 19 16.30 8.27 5.99
CA ARG A 19 15.43 9.27 6.60
C ARG A 19 16.27 10.43 7.15
N PRO A 20 16.18 11.65 6.55
CA PRO A 20 17.03 12.78 6.89
C PRO A 20 16.70 13.41 8.25
N GLU A 21 15.61 13.02 8.91
CA GLU A 21 15.27 13.50 10.23
C GLU A 21 16.29 13.00 11.27
N PRO A 22 16.83 13.86 12.15
CA PRO A 22 17.86 13.48 13.13
C PRO A 22 17.52 12.25 13.98
N LYS A 23 16.22 12.01 14.23
CA LYS A 23 15.74 10.84 14.99
C LYS A 23 15.90 9.50 14.25
N PHE A 24 16.12 9.52 12.94
CA PHE A 24 16.20 8.33 12.09
C PHE A 24 17.54 8.19 11.35
N VAL A 25 18.43 9.18 11.44
CA VAL A 25 19.78 9.15 10.80
C VAL A 25 20.58 7.91 11.24
N ASP A 26 20.43 7.47 12.49
CA ASP A 26 21.12 6.31 13.06
C ASP A 26 20.21 5.06 13.21
N LYS A 27 18.98 5.09 12.69
CA LYS A 27 18.07 3.95 12.77
C LYS A 27 18.49 2.91 11.73
N GLU A 28 18.92 1.73 12.20
CA GLU A 28 19.22 0.61 11.31
C GLU A 28 17.98 0.23 10.49
N VAL A 29 18.17 -0.18 9.22
CA VAL A 29 17.08 -0.60 8.32
C VAL A 29 16.21 -1.69 8.98
N SER A 30 16.82 -2.58 9.77
CA SER A 30 16.15 -3.65 10.53
C SER A 30 15.20 -3.16 11.64
N LYS A 31 15.24 -1.88 12.00
CA LYS A 31 14.40 -1.28 13.05
C LYS A 31 13.20 -0.51 12.49
N PHE A 32 13.14 -0.30 11.17
CA PHE A 32 11.93 0.22 10.51
C PHE A 32 10.85 -0.86 10.47
N ARG A 33 9.59 -0.44 10.34
CA ARG A 33 8.42 -1.31 10.31
C ARG A 33 8.30 -2.20 11.55
N ASP A 34 8.57 -1.64 12.73
CA ASP A 34 8.44 -2.35 14.00
C ASP A 34 6.97 -2.50 14.39
N TYR A 35 6.38 -3.62 14.02
CA TYR A 35 5.01 -4.01 14.37
C TYR A 35 4.92 -4.80 15.69
N THR A 36 5.95 -4.80 16.53
CA THR A 36 5.82 -5.40 17.87
C THR A 36 4.69 -4.74 18.66
N VAL A 37 3.94 -5.54 19.40
CA VAL A 37 2.79 -5.06 20.17
C VAL A 37 3.27 -4.41 21.47
N ASP A 38 2.95 -3.15 21.66
CA ASP A 38 3.08 -2.43 22.93
C ASP A 38 1.83 -1.57 23.15
N GLU A 39 0.95 -2.02 24.04
CA GLU A 39 -0.32 -1.35 24.35
C GLU A 39 -0.11 0.03 25.04
N ASN A 40 1.09 0.30 25.55
CA ASN A 40 1.41 1.59 26.19
C ASN A 40 1.97 2.62 25.20
N ASP A 41 2.28 2.21 23.97
CA ASP A 41 2.73 3.11 22.90
C ASP A 41 1.52 3.54 22.04
N PRO A 42 1.09 4.82 22.11
CA PRO A 42 -0.07 5.30 21.35
C PRO A 42 0.08 5.17 19.84
N LEU A 43 1.31 5.22 19.31
CA LEU A 43 1.56 5.06 17.87
C LEU A 43 1.35 3.61 17.45
N LYS A 44 1.93 2.67 18.20
CA LYS A 44 1.76 1.24 17.94
C LYS A 44 0.31 0.80 18.09
N GLU A 45 -0.40 1.32 19.09
CA GLU A 45 -1.83 1.03 19.26
C GLU A 45 -2.69 1.63 18.14
N ARG A 46 -2.37 2.84 17.65
CA ARG A 46 -3.00 3.44 16.47
C ARG A 46 -2.85 2.53 15.25
N VAL A 47 -1.62 2.11 14.95
CA VAL A 47 -1.29 1.22 13.82
C VAL A 47 -2.00 -0.13 13.95
N ARG A 48 -1.92 -0.76 15.13
CA ARG A 48 -2.61 -2.04 15.40
C ARG A 48 -4.11 -1.94 15.20
N ARG A 49 -4.75 -0.86 15.67
CA ARG A 49 -6.17 -0.62 15.47
C ARG A 49 -6.53 -0.42 13.99
N THR A 50 -5.72 0.32 13.24
CA THR A 50 -5.91 0.53 11.80
C THR A 50 -5.91 -0.80 11.06
N TYR A 51 -4.90 -1.65 11.29
CA TYR A 51 -4.83 -2.97 10.68
C TYR A 51 -5.93 -3.91 11.17
N LYS A 52 -6.30 -3.88 12.46
CA LYS A 52 -7.43 -4.68 12.97
C LYS A 52 -8.74 -4.33 12.24
N LEU A 53 -9.02 -3.04 12.04
CA LEU A 53 -10.19 -2.58 11.29
C LEU A 53 -10.10 -2.97 9.81
N MET A 54 -8.93 -2.79 9.18
CA MET A 54 -8.68 -3.21 7.81
C MET A 54 -8.97 -4.70 7.63
N HIS A 55 -8.34 -5.54 8.44
CA HIS A 55 -8.44 -6.99 8.36
C HIS A 55 -9.84 -7.49 8.70
N THR A 56 -10.61 -6.77 9.51
CA THR A 56 -12.01 -7.11 9.81
C THR A 56 -12.94 -6.80 8.64
N HIS A 57 -12.72 -5.69 7.92
CA HIS A 57 -13.72 -5.12 7.00
C HIS A 57 -13.36 -5.23 5.50
N GLN A 58 -12.11 -5.48 5.15
CA GLN A 58 -11.69 -5.75 3.76
C GLN A 58 -12.15 -7.15 3.35
N THR A 59 -13.40 -7.23 2.90
CA THR A 59 -14.01 -8.43 2.30
C THR A 59 -14.06 -8.31 0.78
N VAL A 60 -14.29 -9.42 0.09
CA VAL A 60 -14.53 -9.42 -1.37
C VAL A 60 -15.67 -8.47 -1.75
N ASP A 61 -16.76 -8.45 -0.98
CA ASP A 61 -17.91 -7.59 -1.25
C ASP A 61 -17.61 -6.12 -0.97
N PHE A 62 -16.87 -5.83 0.10
CA PHE A 62 -16.42 -4.46 0.40
C PHE A 62 -15.57 -3.91 -0.75
N VAL A 63 -14.55 -4.65 -1.18
CA VAL A 63 -13.65 -4.21 -2.27
C VAL A 63 -14.43 -4.00 -3.56
N LYS A 64 -15.33 -4.92 -3.93
CA LYS A 64 -16.21 -4.73 -5.11
C LYS A 64 -17.07 -3.47 -5.01
N GLY A 65 -17.61 -3.19 -3.83
CA GLY A 65 -18.36 -1.96 -3.56
C GLY A 65 -17.51 -0.71 -3.76
N ARG A 66 -16.27 -0.71 -3.27
CA ARG A 66 -15.32 0.40 -3.46
C ARG A 66 -14.91 0.60 -4.90
N HIS A 67 -14.64 -0.48 -5.63
CA HIS A 67 -14.44 -0.42 -7.09
C HIS A 67 -15.64 0.22 -7.80
N ALA A 68 -16.86 -0.18 -7.45
CA ALA A 68 -18.06 0.36 -8.07
C ALA A 68 -18.25 1.86 -7.77
N ASP A 69 -17.78 2.33 -6.61
CA ASP A 69 -17.97 3.72 -6.19
C ASP A 69 -16.86 4.65 -6.68
N TRP A 70 -15.61 4.33 -6.36
CA TRP A 70 -14.45 5.19 -6.61
C TRP A 70 -14.01 5.23 -8.07
N LEU A 71 -14.27 4.17 -8.83
CA LEU A 71 -13.87 4.10 -10.24
C LEU A 71 -14.85 4.81 -11.20
N LYS A 72 -15.81 5.57 -10.64
CA LYS A 72 -16.56 6.59 -11.39
C LYS A 72 -15.73 7.86 -11.62
N PHE A 73 -14.70 8.09 -10.79
CA PHE A 73 -13.79 9.24 -10.84
C PHE A 73 -14.51 10.61 -10.79
N ASP A 74 -15.58 10.70 -10.02
CA ASP A 74 -16.48 11.86 -9.89
C ASP A 74 -16.39 12.57 -8.54
N HIS A 75 -15.51 12.14 -7.64
CA HIS A 75 -15.42 12.65 -6.27
C HIS A 75 -14.74 14.03 -6.20
N PHE A 76 -13.75 14.29 -7.07
CA PHE A 76 -13.06 15.58 -7.16
C PHE A 76 -12.27 15.71 -8.48
N LYS A 77 -11.79 16.92 -8.76
CA LYS A 77 -10.86 17.21 -9.86
C LYS A 77 -9.70 18.05 -9.34
N ALA A 78 -8.48 17.58 -9.57
CA ALA A 78 -7.25 18.27 -9.15
C ALA A 78 -6.11 17.97 -10.12
N THR A 79 -5.13 18.87 -10.17
CA THR A 79 -3.80 18.57 -10.72
C THR A 79 -3.01 17.70 -9.75
N ILE A 80 -1.96 17.02 -10.24
CA ILE A 80 -1.03 16.24 -9.39
C ILE A 80 -0.46 17.09 -8.25
N ARG A 81 -0.07 18.33 -8.54
CA ARG A 81 0.45 19.26 -7.53
C ARG A 81 -0.58 19.57 -6.44
N GLN A 82 -1.82 19.87 -6.82
CA GLN A 82 -2.89 20.12 -5.84
C GLN A 82 -3.19 18.89 -4.98
N ALA A 83 -3.12 17.69 -5.57
CA ALA A 83 -3.28 16.44 -4.83
C ALA A 83 -2.12 16.24 -3.82
N LEU A 84 -0.87 16.48 -4.24
CA LEU A 84 0.31 16.45 -3.35
C LEU A 84 0.20 17.46 -2.21
N GLU A 85 -0.18 18.70 -2.52
CA GLU A 85 -0.37 19.76 -1.51
C GLU A 85 -1.47 19.41 -0.51
N LYS A 86 -2.51 18.67 -0.94
CA LYS A 86 -3.57 18.18 -0.05
C LYS A 86 -3.08 17.10 0.91
N LEU A 87 -2.14 16.23 0.48
CA LEU A 87 -1.53 15.22 1.36
C LEU A 87 -0.71 15.82 2.52
N ASN A 88 -0.42 17.13 2.52
CA ASN A 88 0.17 17.81 3.68
C ASN A 88 -0.67 17.66 4.95
N ASP A 89 -1.99 17.57 4.79
CA ASP A 89 -2.94 17.53 5.90
C ASP A 89 -3.27 16.09 6.31
N LEU A 90 -2.56 15.09 5.77
CA LEU A 90 -2.75 13.67 6.10
C LEU A 90 -1.58 13.14 6.93
N VAL A 91 -1.92 12.59 8.09
CA VAL A 91 -1.05 11.71 8.87
C VAL A 91 -1.51 10.28 8.64
N ASP A 92 -0.59 9.41 8.20
CA ASP A 92 -0.88 8.00 7.93
C ASP A 92 -0.99 7.21 9.25
N GLU A 93 -2.18 6.67 9.52
CA GLU A 93 -2.46 5.92 10.74
C GLU A 93 -1.91 4.48 10.74
N SER A 94 -1.38 4.01 9.61
CA SER A 94 -0.80 2.66 9.45
C SER A 94 0.73 2.63 9.53
N ASP A 95 1.39 3.77 9.39
CA ASP A 95 2.85 3.86 9.44
C ASP A 95 3.37 3.84 10.89
N PRO A 96 4.15 2.82 11.30
CA PRO A 96 4.74 2.74 12.65
C PRO A 96 6.00 3.61 12.82
N ASP A 97 6.51 4.17 11.74
CA ASP A 97 7.76 4.93 11.71
C ASP A 97 7.54 6.43 11.54
N LEU A 98 6.37 6.90 11.09
CA LEU A 98 6.12 8.33 10.82
C LEU A 98 4.96 8.95 11.60
N ASP A 99 5.18 10.21 11.96
CA ASP A 99 4.15 11.19 12.31
C ASP A 99 4.43 12.49 11.54
N LEU A 100 4.92 12.35 10.29
CA LEU A 100 5.25 13.44 9.38
C LEU A 100 4.18 13.56 8.29
N PRO A 101 3.99 14.76 7.72
CA PRO A 101 3.13 14.94 6.55
C PRO A 101 3.58 14.04 5.38
N ASN A 102 2.64 13.34 4.75
CA ASN A 102 2.93 12.36 3.69
C ASN A 102 3.64 12.98 2.46
N ILE A 103 3.60 14.30 2.28
CA ILE A 103 4.36 14.97 1.21
C ILE A 103 5.88 14.81 1.38
N VAL A 104 6.36 14.77 2.63
CA VAL A 104 7.80 14.74 2.92
C VAL A 104 8.35 13.40 2.47
N HIS A 105 7.64 12.32 2.80
CA HIS A 105 7.88 10.97 2.30
C HIS A 105 7.89 10.92 0.76
N ALA A 106 6.90 11.51 0.10
CA ALA A 106 6.83 11.55 -1.35
C ALA A 106 8.09 12.20 -1.99
N PHE A 107 8.55 13.33 -1.46
CA PHE A 107 9.78 13.98 -1.96
C PHE A 107 11.05 13.19 -1.62
N GLN A 108 11.13 12.53 -0.46
CA GLN A 108 12.27 11.68 -0.10
C GLN A 108 12.42 10.51 -1.09
N THR A 109 11.32 9.81 -1.38
CA THR A 109 11.30 8.71 -2.34
C THR A 109 11.67 9.18 -3.75
N ALA A 110 11.12 10.32 -4.19
CA ALA A 110 11.42 10.91 -5.50
C ALA A 110 12.89 11.33 -5.63
N GLU A 111 13.43 12.06 -4.66
CA GLU A 111 14.81 12.54 -4.68
C GLU A 111 15.81 11.39 -4.60
N ARG A 112 15.48 10.32 -3.86
CA ARG A 112 16.33 9.13 -3.84
C ARG A 112 16.35 8.41 -5.18
N ALA A 113 15.19 8.22 -5.80
CA ALA A 113 15.11 7.70 -7.16
C ALA A 113 15.91 8.56 -8.14
N ARG A 114 15.85 9.89 -8.01
CA ARG A 114 16.61 10.85 -8.82
C ARG A 114 18.12 10.72 -8.64
N GLN A 115 18.59 10.49 -7.42
CA GLN A 115 20.01 10.32 -7.14
C GLN A 115 20.56 8.97 -7.63
N GLU A 116 19.80 7.88 -7.45
CA GLU A 116 20.25 6.54 -7.83
C GLU A 116 20.12 6.26 -9.32
N PHE A 117 19.06 6.77 -9.96
CA PHE A 117 18.72 6.49 -11.36
C PHE A 117 18.45 7.80 -12.12
N PRO A 118 19.44 8.70 -12.25
CA PRO A 118 19.24 10.04 -12.82
C PRO A 118 18.67 10.03 -14.24
N GLU A 119 18.85 8.94 -14.98
CA GLU A 119 18.36 8.73 -16.34
C GLU A 119 16.88 8.29 -16.43
N LEU A 120 16.26 7.87 -15.33
CA LEU A 120 14.89 7.37 -15.29
C LEU A 120 13.94 8.40 -14.69
N ASP A 121 13.69 9.51 -15.40
CA ASP A 121 12.81 10.59 -14.96
C ASP A 121 11.41 10.12 -14.53
N TRP A 122 10.84 9.15 -15.23
CA TRP A 122 9.57 8.51 -14.90
C TRP A 122 9.60 7.83 -13.53
N LEU A 123 10.75 7.31 -13.09
CA LEU A 123 10.91 6.66 -11.79
C LEU A 123 10.91 7.70 -10.66
N HIS A 124 11.46 8.89 -10.91
CA HIS A 124 11.42 9.99 -9.94
C HIS A 124 9.99 10.45 -9.72
N LEU A 125 9.25 10.63 -10.83
CA LEU A 125 7.83 10.96 -10.78
C LEU A 125 7.02 9.85 -10.11
N THR A 126 7.31 8.59 -10.39
CA THR A 126 6.66 7.44 -9.75
C THR A 126 6.85 7.49 -8.23
N GLY A 127 8.07 7.74 -7.77
CA GLY A 127 8.38 7.94 -6.36
C GLY A 127 7.64 9.13 -5.75
N LEU A 128 7.46 10.23 -6.49
CA LEU A 128 6.72 11.40 -6.01
C LEU A 128 5.22 11.12 -5.85
N ILE A 129 4.63 10.31 -6.74
CA ILE A 129 3.17 10.18 -6.81
C ILE A 129 2.61 8.90 -6.19
N HIS A 130 3.43 7.90 -5.85
CA HIS A 130 2.95 6.57 -5.46
C HIS A 130 1.82 6.57 -4.40
N ASP A 131 1.90 7.49 -3.45
CA ASP A 131 0.93 7.66 -2.37
C ASP A 131 -0.27 8.58 -2.69
N LEU A 132 -0.38 9.12 -3.90
CA LEU A 132 -1.44 10.07 -4.24
C LEU A 132 -2.85 9.49 -4.12
N GLY A 133 -3.00 8.17 -4.11
CA GLY A 133 -4.28 7.53 -3.84
C GLY A 133 -4.80 7.82 -2.43
N LYS A 134 -3.94 8.22 -1.48
CA LYS A 134 -4.32 8.53 -0.09
C LYS A 134 -5.26 9.73 0.02
N VAL A 135 -5.42 10.52 -1.04
CA VAL A 135 -6.41 11.61 -1.10
C VAL A 135 -7.83 11.16 -0.79
N MET A 136 -8.18 9.87 -0.96
CA MET A 136 -9.47 9.30 -0.58
C MET A 136 -9.86 9.59 0.88
N ALA A 137 -8.87 9.65 1.78
CA ALA A 137 -9.09 9.95 3.20
C ALA A 137 -9.75 11.32 3.45
N PHE A 138 -9.57 12.28 2.53
CA PHE A 138 -10.21 13.60 2.63
C PHE A 138 -11.63 13.66 2.09
N TYR A 139 -12.12 12.56 1.52
CA TYR A 139 -13.41 12.48 0.85
C TYR A 139 -14.28 11.36 1.46
N GLY A 140 -14.07 11.08 2.75
CA GLY A 140 -14.95 10.25 3.56
C GLY A 140 -14.56 8.78 3.69
N GLU A 141 -13.48 8.32 3.05
CA GLU A 141 -12.98 6.97 3.33
C GLU A 141 -12.22 6.93 4.65
N PRO A 142 -12.47 5.93 5.51
CA PRO A 142 -11.66 5.71 6.69
C PRO A 142 -10.25 5.25 6.29
N GLN A 143 -9.24 5.60 7.09
CA GLN A 143 -7.84 5.30 6.76
C GLN A 143 -7.55 3.82 6.53
N TRP A 144 -8.20 2.90 7.27
CA TRP A 144 -8.03 1.45 7.05
C TRP A 144 -8.48 0.97 5.65
N ALA A 145 -9.27 1.78 4.92
CA ALA A 145 -9.68 1.55 3.53
C ALA A 145 -8.87 2.38 2.52
N VAL A 146 -7.77 2.98 2.96
CA VAL A 146 -6.94 3.91 2.16
C VAL A 146 -5.46 3.55 2.26
N VAL A 147 -4.91 3.43 3.47
CA VAL A 147 -3.48 3.24 3.76
C VAL A 147 -3.17 1.83 4.23
N GLY A 148 -1.90 1.49 4.39
CA GLY A 148 -1.41 0.24 4.98
C GLY A 148 -1.11 -0.87 3.98
N ASP A 149 -0.44 -1.92 4.48
CA ASP A 149 -0.08 -3.10 3.69
C ASP A 149 -1.32 -3.76 3.09
N THR A 150 -1.22 -4.15 1.83
CA THR A 150 -2.30 -4.78 1.07
C THR A 150 -2.18 -6.29 1.05
N PHE A 151 -3.29 -6.97 0.79
CA PHE A 151 -3.37 -8.42 0.65
C PHE A 151 -4.50 -8.80 -0.32
N PRO A 152 -4.43 -9.93 -1.03
CA PRO A 152 -5.56 -10.40 -1.84
C PRO A 152 -6.74 -10.79 -0.94
N VAL A 153 -7.92 -10.25 -1.25
CA VAL A 153 -9.18 -10.73 -0.65
C VAL A 153 -9.67 -11.95 -1.42
N GLY A 154 -10.51 -12.78 -0.81
CA GLY A 154 -11.13 -13.91 -1.52
C GLY A 154 -10.25 -15.16 -1.64
N CYS A 155 -9.15 -15.25 -0.90
CA CYS A 155 -8.36 -16.45 -0.65
C CYS A 155 -7.88 -16.49 0.80
N GLU A 156 -7.26 -17.60 1.20
CA GLU A 156 -6.58 -17.72 2.49
C GLU A 156 -5.52 -16.61 2.65
N TRP A 157 -5.52 -15.98 3.83
CA TRP A 157 -4.59 -14.92 4.17
C TRP A 157 -3.20 -15.48 4.52
N GLY A 158 -2.18 -14.97 3.84
CA GLY A 158 -0.77 -15.32 4.02
C GLY A 158 -0.23 -15.09 5.43
N PRO A 159 0.74 -15.89 5.90
CA PRO A 159 1.32 -15.80 7.23
C PRO A 159 2.13 -14.51 7.49
N SER A 160 2.67 -13.87 6.46
CA SER A 160 3.52 -12.67 6.59
C SER A 160 2.74 -11.36 6.69
N ILE A 161 1.40 -11.39 6.58
CA ILE A 161 0.56 -10.21 6.80
C ILE A 161 0.79 -9.69 8.21
N VAL A 162 0.91 -8.38 8.35
CA VAL A 162 1.06 -7.70 9.64
C VAL A 162 -0.11 -8.06 10.57
N TYR A 163 0.16 -8.40 11.84
CA TYR A 163 -0.85 -8.84 12.82
C TYR A 163 -1.73 -10.03 12.37
N ARG A 164 -1.24 -10.89 11.47
CA ARG A 164 -2.01 -12.02 10.91
C ARG A 164 -2.67 -12.93 11.95
N GLU A 165 -2.06 -13.10 13.11
CA GLU A 165 -2.49 -14.07 14.13
C GLU A 165 -3.83 -13.73 14.79
N ASP A 166 -4.14 -12.45 14.99
CA ASP A 166 -5.27 -11.99 15.82
C ASP A 166 -6.21 -10.99 15.12
N SER A 167 -5.76 -10.36 14.04
CA SER A 167 -6.51 -9.27 13.41
C SER A 167 -7.68 -9.72 12.54
N PHE A 168 -7.61 -10.90 11.92
CA PHE A 168 -8.62 -11.41 10.98
C PHE A 168 -9.81 -12.16 11.62
N VAL A 169 -9.81 -12.38 12.94
CA VAL A 169 -10.79 -13.26 13.61
C VAL A 169 -12.25 -12.86 13.41
N ASP A 170 -12.52 -11.59 13.09
CA ASP A 170 -13.86 -11.05 12.91
C ASP A 170 -14.24 -10.83 11.43
N ASN A 171 -13.36 -11.21 10.49
CA ASN A 171 -13.62 -11.06 9.07
C ASN A 171 -14.53 -12.20 8.57
N PRO A 172 -15.73 -11.91 8.05
CA PRO A 172 -16.69 -12.92 7.63
C PRO A 172 -16.22 -13.78 6.45
N ASP A 173 -15.24 -13.32 5.66
CA ASP A 173 -14.69 -14.11 4.55
C ASP A 173 -13.84 -15.30 5.05
N GLY A 174 -13.37 -15.27 6.30
CA GLY A 174 -12.62 -16.37 6.92
C GLY A 174 -13.43 -17.64 7.12
N ASP A 175 -14.74 -17.50 7.30
CA ASP A 175 -15.68 -18.63 7.43
C ASP A 175 -16.37 -18.98 6.09
N ASN A 176 -16.12 -18.21 5.03
CA ASN A 176 -16.76 -18.40 3.74
C ASN A 176 -16.03 -19.48 2.92
N PRO A 177 -16.66 -20.63 2.61
CA PRO A 177 -16.01 -21.74 1.89
C PRO A 177 -15.56 -21.38 0.47
N LYS A 178 -16.02 -20.25 -0.09
CA LYS A 178 -15.54 -19.74 -1.38
C LYS A 178 -14.19 -19.04 -1.28
N TYR A 179 -13.82 -18.55 -0.11
CA TYR A 179 -12.68 -17.65 0.10
C TYR A 179 -11.64 -18.22 1.06
N ASN A 180 -12.05 -19.05 2.02
CA ASN A 180 -11.17 -19.56 3.07
C ASN A 180 -10.29 -20.76 2.68
N THR A 181 -10.06 -20.98 1.38
CA THR A 181 -9.12 -21.98 0.90
C THR A 181 -7.89 -21.30 0.33
N LYS A 182 -6.78 -22.05 0.19
CA LYS A 182 -5.49 -21.55 -0.29
C LYS A 182 -5.60 -20.63 -1.52
N ASN A 183 -6.46 -20.98 -2.47
CA ASN A 183 -6.69 -20.17 -3.67
C ASN A 183 -8.04 -19.45 -3.66
N GLY A 184 -8.98 -19.86 -2.80
CA GLY A 184 -10.32 -19.29 -2.71
C GLY A 184 -11.00 -19.16 -4.08
N MET A 185 -11.24 -17.94 -4.51
CA MET A 185 -11.89 -17.63 -5.79
C MET A 185 -10.94 -17.57 -7.00
N TYR A 186 -9.64 -17.81 -6.82
CA TYR A 186 -8.63 -17.68 -7.86
C TYR A 186 -8.20 -19.03 -8.45
N GLU A 187 -7.83 -18.99 -9.72
CA GLU A 187 -7.12 -20.10 -10.35
C GLU A 187 -5.65 -20.15 -9.86
N PRO A 188 -5.02 -21.32 -9.73
CA PRO A 188 -3.59 -21.39 -9.41
C PRO A 188 -2.73 -20.68 -10.48
N ASN A 189 -1.73 -19.89 -10.06
CA ASN A 189 -0.82 -19.13 -10.93
C ASN A 189 -1.55 -18.23 -11.95
N CYS A 190 -2.64 -17.60 -11.51
CA CYS A 190 -3.45 -16.73 -12.35
C CYS A 190 -2.77 -15.39 -12.66
N GLY A 191 -1.76 -14.99 -11.89
CA GLY A 191 -1.02 -13.74 -12.00
C GLY A 191 -1.63 -12.63 -11.14
N LEU A 192 -0.79 -11.76 -10.59
CA LEU A 192 -1.19 -10.66 -9.70
C LEU A 192 -2.26 -9.76 -10.33
N GLU A 193 -2.22 -9.57 -11.64
CA GLU A 193 -3.17 -8.74 -12.37
C GLU A 193 -4.63 -9.21 -12.30
N LYS A 194 -4.84 -10.50 -11.99
CA LYS A 194 -6.16 -11.10 -11.79
C LYS A 194 -6.62 -11.10 -10.34
N LEU A 195 -5.75 -10.74 -9.41
CA LEU A 195 -6.09 -10.67 -8.00
C LEU A 195 -6.96 -9.45 -7.71
N THR A 196 -7.91 -9.65 -6.81
CA THR A 196 -8.64 -8.56 -6.16
C THR A 196 -7.92 -8.26 -4.85
N MET A 197 -7.16 -7.17 -4.83
CA MET A 197 -6.43 -6.71 -3.65
C MET A 197 -7.39 -6.01 -2.68
N SER A 198 -7.08 -6.01 -1.39
CA SER A 198 -7.68 -5.12 -0.40
C SER A 198 -7.69 -3.68 -0.93
N TRP A 199 -8.82 -3.00 -0.81
CA TRP A 199 -9.00 -1.67 -1.38
C TRP A 199 -8.13 -0.63 -0.67
N GLY A 200 -7.43 0.21 -1.44
CA GLY A 200 -6.55 1.23 -0.90
C GLY A 200 -5.95 2.12 -1.98
N HIS A 201 -4.99 2.95 -1.58
CA HIS A 201 -4.34 3.95 -2.42
C HIS A 201 -3.64 3.37 -3.65
N ASP A 202 -3.03 2.18 -3.56
CA ASP A 202 -2.38 1.48 -4.68
C ASP A 202 -3.32 1.27 -5.88
N GLU A 203 -4.39 0.49 -5.69
CA GLU A 203 -5.35 0.15 -6.76
C GLU A 203 -6.08 1.42 -7.24
N TYR A 204 -6.47 2.30 -6.32
CA TYR A 204 -7.14 3.55 -6.70
C TYR A 204 -6.25 4.41 -7.59
N LEU A 205 -4.99 4.67 -7.21
CA LEU A 205 -4.09 5.50 -8.00
C LEU A 205 -3.76 4.85 -9.34
N TYR A 206 -3.51 3.53 -9.37
CA TYR A 206 -3.32 2.79 -10.62
C TYR A 206 -4.50 3.03 -11.58
N ARG A 207 -5.74 2.92 -11.08
CA ARG A 207 -6.95 3.13 -11.89
C ARG A 207 -7.12 4.58 -12.32
N VAL A 208 -6.82 5.56 -11.46
CA VAL A 208 -6.82 6.99 -11.79
C VAL A 208 -5.84 7.29 -12.92
N LEU A 209 -4.62 6.75 -12.85
CA LEU A 209 -3.60 6.95 -13.88
C LEU A 209 -4.01 6.32 -15.23
N LYS A 210 -4.61 5.12 -15.19
CA LYS A 210 -5.15 4.47 -16.40
C LYS A 210 -6.31 5.27 -17.00
N HIS A 211 -7.25 5.72 -16.17
CA HIS A 211 -8.42 6.50 -16.61
C HIS A 211 -8.02 7.82 -17.26
N ASN A 212 -7.02 8.52 -16.71
CA ASN A 212 -6.55 9.81 -17.22
C ASN A 212 -5.52 9.69 -18.36
N GLY A 213 -5.26 8.49 -18.87
CA GLY A 213 -4.35 8.28 -20.00
C GLY A 213 -2.89 8.64 -19.69
N SER A 214 -2.43 8.33 -18.46
CA SER A 214 -1.04 8.55 -18.06
C SER A 214 -0.07 7.90 -19.06
N THR A 215 1.03 8.61 -19.37
CA THR A 215 2.11 8.14 -20.23
C THR A 215 3.25 7.49 -19.46
N LEU A 216 3.09 7.27 -18.14
CA LEU A 216 4.05 6.50 -17.36
C LEU A 216 4.18 5.08 -17.93
N PRO A 217 5.39 4.50 -17.92
CA PRO A 217 5.61 3.15 -18.42
C PRO A 217 4.85 2.12 -17.55
N GLU A 218 4.60 0.94 -18.10
CA GLU A 218 3.85 -0.12 -17.42
C GLU A 218 4.49 -0.53 -16.09
N GLN A 219 5.82 -0.54 -16.04
CA GLN A 219 6.59 -0.82 -14.82
C GLN A 219 6.23 0.16 -13.69
N ALA A 220 6.13 1.46 -13.99
CA ALA A 220 5.72 2.46 -13.00
C ALA A 220 4.31 2.21 -12.47
N LEU A 221 3.39 1.82 -13.36
CA LEU A 221 2.01 1.53 -12.99
C LEU A 221 1.92 0.28 -12.12
N HIS A 222 2.70 -0.77 -12.40
CA HIS A 222 2.77 -1.96 -11.55
C HIS A 222 3.43 -1.68 -10.20
N MET A 223 4.48 -0.86 -10.18
CA MET A 223 5.07 -0.41 -8.92
C MET A 223 4.03 0.29 -8.06
N ILE A 224 3.29 1.27 -8.60
CA ILE A 224 2.23 1.97 -7.87
C ILE A 224 1.14 0.99 -7.39
N ARG A 225 0.75 0.03 -8.23
CA ARG A 225 -0.35 -0.89 -7.93
C ARG A 225 -0.04 -1.90 -6.83
N TYR A 226 1.23 -2.19 -6.57
CA TYR A 226 1.63 -3.29 -5.67
C TYR A 226 2.73 -2.89 -4.66
N HIS A 227 3.04 -1.60 -4.50
CA HIS A 227 4.10 -1.17 -3.58
C HIS A 227 3.75 -1.38 -2.11
N SER A 228 2.46 -1.48 -1.79
CA SER A 228 1.99 -1.84 -0.45
C SER A 228 1.81 -3.34 -0.28
N PHE A 229 2.09 -4.18 -1.29
CA PHE A 229 1.88 -5.63 -1.21
C PHE A 229 3.06 -6.37 -0.55
N TYR A 230 3.43 -5.92 0.66
CA TYR A 230 4.56 -6.44 1.44
C TYR A 230 4.56 -7.96 1.61
N PRO A 231 3.41 -8.63 1.85
CA PRO A 231 3.39 -10.08 1.92
C PRO A 231 4.01 -10.76 0.69
N TRP A 232 3.86 -10.19 -0.50
CA TRP A 232 4.43 -10.74 -1.73
C TRP A 232 5.89 -10.31 -1.96
N HIS A 233 6.18 -9.01 -2.00
CA HIS A 233 7.51 -8.52 -2.39
C HIS A 233 8.54 -8.52 -1.25
N SER A 234 8.14 -8.85 -0.02
CA SER A 234 9.04 -8.93 1.14
C SER A 234 8.78 -10.17 2.01
N GLY A 235 7.52 -10.59 2.14
CA GLY A 235 7.12 -11.74 2.97
C GLY A 235 7.28 -13.11 2.29
N GLY A 236 7.36 -13.17 0.97
CA GLY A 236 7.45 -14.42 0.20
C GLY A 236 6.14 -15.21 0.11
N ASP A 237 5.02 -14.58 0.44
CA ASP A 237 3.68 -15.16 0.32
C ASP A 237 3.12 -15.03 -1.11
N TYR A 238 2.03 -15.74 -1.37
CA TYR A 238 1.20 -15.63 -2.58
C TYR A 238 1.86 -16.00 -3.92
N HIS A 239 3.04 -16.64 -3.93
CA HIS A 239 3.65 -17.15 -5.17
C HIS A 239 2.84 -18.24 -5.89
N HIS A 240 1.80 -18.79 -5.25
CA HIS A 240 0.90 -19.78 -5.85
C HIS A 240 -0.25 -19.17 -6.67
N LEU A 241 -0.37 -17.84 -6.69
CA LEU A 241 -1.46 -17.08 -7.32
C LEU A 241 -1.02 -16.31 -8.54
#